data_AF-A0A940FCE6-F1
#
_entry.id   AF-A0A940FCE6-F1
#
_cell.length_a   1.000
_cell.length_b   1.000
_cell.length_c   1.000
_cell.angle_alpha   90.00
_cell.angle_beta   90.00
_cell.angle_gamma   90.00
#
_symmetry.space_group_name_H-M   'P 1'
#
loop_
_entity.id
_entity.type
_entity.pdbx_description
1 polymer ?
#
loop_
_entity_poly.entity_id
_entity_poly.type
_entity_poly.pdbx_seq_one_letter_code
_entity_poly.pdbx_strand_id
1 'polypeptide(L)'
;MAQPAWPSRHCAPPPARNLWSRARVAPHHVNARIPNALTVGRIAITPVMIVALAADSRRGDTIAAVIFAIASITDFVDGYLARRADVISAFGKLMDPIADKLLVVGALIPLVLRDRIGWWVAAVIILREALVTLSRMQIKRRGGEVIAAAQLGKLKTVVQLWAILLAIVYDPTPLLVDLVIWAAVLLTVVSAIDFYWRTYRGGGSGQPAAAPGATTTTG
;
A
#
# COMPACT_ATOMS: atom_id res chain seq x y z
N MET A 1 -33.33 -71.31 36.54
CA MET A 1 -32.22 -70.69 35.77
C MET A 1 -32.69 -69.35 35.25
N ALA A 2 -32.24 -68.24 35.85
CA ALA A 2 -32.28 -66.91 35.24
C ALA A 2 -31.32 -66.01 36.04
N GLN A 3 -30.22 -65.59 35.41
CA GLN A 3 -29.33 -64.55 35.94
C GLN A 3 -29.80 -63.19 35.39
N PRO A 4 -29.73 -62.09 36.16
CA PRO A 4 -29.94 -60.75 35.61
C PRO A 4 -28.66 -60.25 34.95
N ALA A 5 -28.77 -59.83 33.68
CA ALA A 5 -27.70 -59.21 32.92
C ALA A 5 -27.49 -57.75 33.36
N TRP A 6 -26.27 -57.41 33.79
CA TRP A 6 -25.82 -56.04 33.98
C TRP A 6 -25.41 -55.43 32.63
N PRO A 7 -25.84 -54.20 32.28
CA PRO A 7 -25.27 -53.51 31.13
C PRO A 7 -23.89 -52.97 31.48
N SER A 8 -22.87 -53.47 30.79
CA SER A 8 -21.49 -53.00 30.85
C SER A 8 -21.39 -51.54 30.37
N ARG A 9 -21.24 -50.62 31.31
CA ARG A 9 -20.87 -49.23 31.01
C ARG A 9 -19.42 -49.22 30.53
N HIS A 10 -19.23 -49.17 29.22
CA HIS A 10 -17.95 -48.80 28.63
C HIS A 10 -17.68 -47.32 28.94
N CYS A 11 -16.82 -47.05 29.91
CA CYS A 11 -16.21 -45.74 30.08
C CYS A 11 -15.32 -45.46 28.86
N ALA A 12 -15.76 -44.58 27.97
CA ALA A 12 -14.86 -43.99 26.97
C ALA A 12 -13.88 -43.04 27.68
N PRO A 13 -12.57 -43.08 27.38
CA PRO A 13 -11.63 -42.10 27.91
C PRO A 13 -11.95 -40.71 27.34
N PRO A 14 -11.79 -39.63 28.12
CA PRO A 14 -12.01 -38.27 27.61
C PRO A 14 -11.00 -37.97 26.47
N PRO A 15 -11.41 -37.22 25.44
CA PRO A 15 -10.51 -36.86 24.35
C PRO A 15 -9.34 -36.03 24.89
N ALA A 16 -8.12 -36.39 24.45
CA ALA A 16 -6.88 -35.71 24.82
C ALA A 16 -6.99 -34.21 24.49
N ARG A 17 -7.08 -33.37 25.52
CA ARG A 17 -6.99 -31.91 25.39
C ARG A 17 -5.58 -31.59 24.89
N ASN A 18 -5.50 -31.14 23.65
CA ASN A 18 -4.32 -30.56 23.03
C ASN A 18 -3.85 -29.30 23.80
N LEU A 19 -2.99 -29.54 24.79
CA LEU A 19 -2.31 -28.55 25.64
C LEU A 19 -1.39 -27.58 24.86
N TRP A 20 -1.19 -27.81 23.57
CA TRP A 20 -0.33 -27.01 22.71
C TRP A 20 -1.03 -25.80 22.05
N SER A 21 -2.32 -25.57 22.36
CA SER A 21 -3.12 -24.50 21.75
C SER A 21 -2.91 -23.10 22.36
N ARG A 22 -1.88 -22.90 23.21
CA ARG A 22 -1.62 -21.59 23.85
C ARG A 22 -0.14 -21.23 23.91
N ALA A 23 0.51 -21.14 22.76
CA ALA A 23 1.56 -20.15 22.57
C ALA A 23 1.04 -19.06 21.63
N ARG A 24 -0.04 -18.38 22.05
CA ARG A 24 -0.36 -17.06 21.48
C ARG A 24 0.74 -16.14 21.97
N VAL A 25 1.77 -15.96 21.15
CA VAL A 25 2.74 -14.88 21.30
C VAL A 25 1.91 -13.62 21.50
N ALA A 26 2.01 -13.02 22.70
CA ALA A 26 1.27 -11.80 23.00
C ALA A 26 1.61 -10.76 21.93
N PRO A 27 0.63 -10.09 21.31
CA PRO A 27 0.94 -9.03 20.36
C PRO A 27 1.77 -7.99 21.10
N HIS A 28 2.99 -7.75 20.63
CA HIS A 28 3.78 -6.61 21.06
C HIS A 28 2.91 -5.36 20.82
N HIS A 29 2.58 -4.67 21.90
CA HIS A 29 1.68 -3.51 21.91
C HIS A 29 2.42 -2.31 21.33
N VAL A 30 2.68 -2.35 20.02
CA VAL A 30 3.13 -1.18 19.29
C VAL A 30 2.00 -0.17 19.39
N ASN A 31 2.30 0.97 19.99
CA ASN A 31 1.29 1.97 20.30
C ASN A 31 0.70 2.50 18.97
N ALA A 32 -0.59 2.30 18.73
CA ALA A 32 -1.33 2.69 17.51
C ALA A 32 -1.17 4.18 17.13
N ARG A 33 -0.72 4.99 18.08
CA ARG A 33 -0.50 6.43 17.97
C ARG A 33 0.71 6.78 17.10
N ILE A 34 1.73 5.92 17.06
CA ILE A 34 3.00 6.21 16.38
C ILE A 34 2.81 6.27 14.86
N PRO A 35 2.20 5.28 14.18
CA PRO A 35 2.01 5.34 12.73
C PRO A 35 1.12 6.51 12.31
N ASN A 36 0.01 6.73 13.04
CA ASN A 36 -0.92 7.82 12.74
C ASN A 36 -0.26 9.21 12.86
N ALA A 37 0.59 9.43 13.87
CA ALA A 37 1.29 10.70 14.06
C ALA A 37 2.23 11.01 12.90
N LEU A 38 2.86 10.00 12.31
CA LEU A 38 3.80 10.15 11.21
C LEU A 38 3.08 10.43 9.89
N THR A 39 1.94 9.76 9.63
CA THR A 39 1.07 10.10 8.49
C THR A 39 0.58 11.55 8.57
N VAL A 40 0.13 12.00 9.75
CA VAL A 40 -0.30 13.40 9.97
C VAL A 40 0.88 14.38 9.83
N GLY A 41 2.04 14.05 10.39
CA GLY A 41 3.25 14.85 10.25
C GLY A 41 3.65 15.03 8.79
N ARG A 42 3.50 14.00 7.96
CA ARG A 42 3.76 14.09 6.51
C ARG A 42 2.78 15.01 5.79
N ILE A 43 1.49 14.89 6.11
CA ILE A 43 0.47 15.77 5.54
C ILE A 43 0.78 17.23 5.90
N ALA A 44 1.26 17.49 7.12
CA ALA A 44 1.63 18.84 7.56
C ALA A 44 2.93 19.37 6.93
N ILE A 45 3.94 18.52 6.70
CA ILE A 45 5.23 18.95 6.15
C ILE A 45 5.24 19.08 4.61
N THR A 46 4.37 18.34 3.92
CA THR A 46 4.27 18.37 2.45
C THR A 46 4.00 19.79 1.90
N PRO A 47 3.07 20.59 2.43
CA PRO A 47 2.89 21.98 2.02
C PRO A 47 4.16 22.83 2.15
N VAL A 48 4.95 22.62 3.20
CA VAL A 48 6.22 23.33 3.41
C VAL A 48 7.22 22.98 2.32
N MET A 49 7.30 21.70 1.94
CA MET A 49 8.12 21.24 0.81
C MET A 49 7.67 21.90 -0.51
N ILE A 50 6.37 21.96 -0.77
CA ILE A 50 5.82 22.60 -1.99
C ILE A 50 6.23 24.06 -2.06
N VAL A 51 6.06 24.81 -0.96
CA VAL A 51 6.42 26.23 -0.90
C VAL A 51 7.93 26.41 -1.06
N ALA A 52 8.75 25.57 -0.41
CA ALA A 52 10.21 25.63 -0.53
C ALA A 52 10.66 25.39 -1.98
N LEU A 53 10.04 24.43 -2.68
CA LEU A 53 10.34 24.11 -4.06
C LEU A 53 9.82 25.17 -5.05
N ALA A 54 8.71 25.84 -4.72
CA ALA A 54 8.14 26.93 -5.48
C ALA A 54 8.92 28.26 -5.34
N ALA A 55 9.73 28.41 -4.28
CA ALA A 55 10.55 29.60 -4.04
C ALA A 55 11.72 29.78 -5.03
N ASP A 56 11.90 28.84 -5.96
CA ASP A 56 12.88 28.89 -7.06
C ASP A 56 14.29 29.33 -6.62
N SER A 57 14.78 28.75 -5.52
CA SER A 57 16.09 29.08 -4.97
C SER A 57 16.85 27.82 -4.60
N ARG A 58 18.19 27.87 -4.73
CA ARG A 58 19.06 26.74 -4.37
C ARG A 58 18.88 26.27 -2.93
N ARG A 59 18.57 27.21 -2.02
CA ARG A 59 18.23 26.89 -0.62
C ARG A 59 16.87 26.20 -0.53
N GLY A 60 15.87 26.69 -1.25
CA GLY A 60 14.55 26.07 -1.36
C GLY A 60 14.61 24.63 -1.87
N ASP A 61 15.40 24.38 -2.92
CA ASP A 61 15.62 23.04 -3.49
C ASP A 61 16.26 22.09 -2.48
N THR A 62 17.26 22.58 -1.75
CA THR A 62 17.93 21.77 -0.72
C THR A 62 16.96 21.41 0.40
N ILE A 63 16.15 22.37 0.88
CA ILE A 63 15.14 22.14 1.91
C ILE A 63 14.07 21.16 1.40
N ALA A 64 13.57 21.36 0.18
CA ALA A 64 12.58 20.49 -0.43
C ALA A 64 13.11 19.06 -0.61
N ALA A 65 14.36 18.90 -1.06
CA ALA A 65 15.01 17.59 -1.22
C ALA A 65 15.12 16.85 0.12
N VAL A 66 15.55 17.56 1.18
CA VAL A 66 15.67 16.99 2.53
C VAL A 66 14.30 16.58 3.06
N ILE A 67 13.28 17.44 2.93
CA ILE A 67 11.92 17.11 3.37
C ILE A 67 11.39 15.91 2.60
N PHE A 68 11.53 15.89 1.27
CA PHE A 68 11.07 14.80 0.42
C PHE A 68 11.75 13.47 0.78
N ALA A 69 13.07 13.48 0.97
CA ALA A 69 13.85 12.31 1.34
C ALA A 69 13.42 11.77 2.71
N ILE A 70 13.29 12.63 3.73
CA ILE A 70 12.86 12.21 5.06
C ILE A 70 11.42 11.68 5.00
N ALA A 71 10.50 12.42 4.38
CA ALA A 71 9.09 12.06 4.30
C ALA A 71 8.86 10.70 3.60
N SER A 72 9.61 10.42 2.53
CA SER A 72 9.52 9.16 1.78
C SER A 72 10.14 7.98 2.54
N ILE A 73 11.25 8.18 3.24
CA ILE A 73 11.86 7.14 4.09
C ILE A 73 10.95 6.81 5.28
N THR A 74 10.41 7.84 5.94
CA THR A 74 9.48 7.69 7.06
C THR A 74 8.26 6.87 6.65
N ASP A 75 7.67 7.12 5.46
CA ASP A 75 6.57 6.29 4.94
C ASP A 75 6.91 4.81 4.81
N PHE A 76 8.07 4.54 4.22
CA PHE A 76 8.50 3.18 3.99
C PHE A 76 8.68 2.42 5.31
N VAL A 77 9.33 3.06 6.28
CA VAL A 77 9.62 2.48 7.59
C VAL A 77 8.33 2.28 8.40
N ASP A 78 7.48 3.29 8.49
CA ASP A 78 6.25 3.21 9.30
C ASP A 78 5.23 2.27 8.69
N GLY A 79 5.07 2.31 7.37
CA GLY A 79 4.23 1.38 6.65
C GLY A 79 4.71 -0.07 6.81
N TYR A 80 6.00 -0.31 7.01
CA TYR A 80 6.55 -1.64 7.29
C TYR A 80 6.29 -2.08 8.74
N LEU A 81 6.56 -1.20 9.72
CA LEU A 81 6.32 -1.48 11.14
C LEU A 81 4.82 -1.71 11.44
N ALA A 82 3.96 -0.85 10.89
CA ALA A 82 2.53 -0.91 11.13
C ALA A 82 1.89 -2.19 10.55
N ARG A 83 2.38 -2.68 9.39
CA ARG A 83 1.94 -3.95 8.79
C ARG A 83 2.34 -5.17 9.61
N ARG A 84 3.45 -5.11 10.34
CA ARG A 84 3.90 -6.22 11.20
C ARG A 84 3.22 -6.25 12.56
N ALA A 85 2.79 -5.10 13.05
CA ALA A 85 2.20 -4.98 14.38
C ALA A 85 0.67 -5.19 14.42
N ASP A 86 -0.01 -5.21 13.26
CA ASP A 86 -1.49 -5.23 13.12
C ASP A 86 -2.21 -4.08 13.86
N VAL A 87 -1.46 -3.03 14.25
CA VAL A 87 -1.99 -1.89 15.01
C VAL A 87 -2.24 -0.71 14.08
N ILE A 88 -3.15 -0.87 13.12
CA ILE A 88 -3.54 0.23 12.21
C ILE A 88 -4.99 0.62 12.46
N SER A 89 -5.19 1.88 12.86
CA SER A 89 -6.51 2.48 13.02
C SER A 89 -7.26 2.60 11.69
N ALA A 90 -8.60 2.61 11.72
CA ALA A 90 -9.40 2.81 10.50
C ALA A 90 -9.09 4.15 9.80
N PHE A 91 -8.77 5.17 10.57
CA PHE A 91 -8.36 6.48 10.07
C PHE A 91 -7.01 6.41 9.34
N GLY A 92 -5.99 5.80 9.95
CA GLY A 92 -4.67 5.61 9.33
C GLY A 92 -4.76 4.86 8.00
N LYS A 93 -5.58 3.78 7.95
CA LYS A 93 -5.82 3.02 6.71
C LYS A 93 -6.37 3.88 5.56
N LEU A 94 -7.14 4.92 5.86
CA LEU A 94 -7.68 5.84 4.87
C LEU A 94 -6.71 6.98 4.54
N MET A 95 -5.95 7.46 5.52
CA MET A 95 -5.03 8.57 5.35
C MET A 95 -3.74 8.18 4.66
N ASP A 96 -3.21 6.97 4.88
CA ASP A 96 -1.94 6.54 4.28
C ASP A 96 -1.91 6.67 2.76
N PRO A 97 -2.92 6.19 1.99
CA PRO A 97 -2.94 6.34 0.53
C PRO A 97 -3.14 7.79 0.06
N ILE A 98 -3.63 8.67 0.93
CA ILE A 98 -3.81 10.10 0.62
C ILE A 98 -2.47 10.81 0.85
N ALA A 99 -1.84 10.60 2.01
CA ALA A 99 -0.56 11.19 2.36
C ALA A 99 0.56 10.79 1.39
N ASP A 100 0.60 9.53 0.98
CA ASP A 100 1.55 9.01 -0.03
C ASP A 100 1.43 9.79 -1.36
N LYS A 101 0.20 9.95 -1.87
CA LYS A 101 -0.06 10.69 -3.11
C LYS A 101 0.20 12.18 -2.97
N LEU A 102 -0.11 12.78 -1.82
CA LEU A 102 0.13 14.20 -1.59
C LEU A 102 1.62 14.53 -1.70
N LEU A 103 2.50 13.67 -1.18
CA LEU A 103 3.94 13.88 -1.26
C LEU A 103 4.43 13.85 -2.73
N VAL A 104 4.06 12.82 -3.48
CA VAL A 104 4.47 12.64 -4.88
C VAL A 104 3.88 13.74 -5.77
N VAL A 105 2.56 13.97 -5.70
CA VAL A 105 1.88 14.99 -6.50
C VAL A 105 2.38 16.39 -6.12
N GLY A 106 2.58 16.63 -4.82
CA GLY A 106 3.10 17.89 -4.29
C GLY A 106 4.51 18.21 -4.79
N ALA A 107 5.36 17.20 -5.02
CA ALA A 107 6.67 17.42 -5.63
C ALA A 107 6.57 17.59 -7.16
N LEU A 108 5.72 16.82 -7.84
CA LEU A 108 5.60 16.88 -9.30
C LEU A 108 5.08 18.23 -9.81
N ILE A 109 4.09 18.84 -9.13
CA ILE A 109 3.47 20.09 -9.62
C ILE A 109 4.50 21.22 -9.73
N PRO A 110 5.28 21.59 -8.69
CA PRO A 110 6.29 22.64 -8.80
C PRO A 110 7.42 22.27 -9.78
N LEU A 111 7.79 20.99 -9.91
CA LEU A 111 8.80 20.55 -10.88
C LEU A 111 8.35 20.78 -12.32
N VAL A 112 7.06 20.55 -12.62
CA VAL A 112 6.48 20.86 -13.94
C VAL A 112 6.43 22.37 -14.17
N LEU A 113 6.04 23.15 -13.16
CA LEU A 113 5.99 24.62 -13.28
C LEU A 113 7.37 25.26 -13.49
N ARG A 114 8.44 24.55 -13.11
CA ARG A 114 9.84 24.98 -13.29
C ARG A 114 10.51 24.30 -14.49
N ASP A 115 9.73 23.68 -15.39
CA ASP A 115 10.19 22.99 -16.60
C ASP A 115 11.25 21.90 -16.37
N ARG A 116 11.39 21.39 -15.14
CA ARG A 116 12.33 20.31 -14.79
C ARG A 116 11.79 18.92 -15.13
N ILE A 117 10.47 18.80 -15.21
CA ILE A 117 9.77 17.59 -15.63
C ILE A 117 8.69 18.00 -16.63
N GLY A 118 8.57 17.28 -17.75
CA GLY A 118 7.49 17.52 -18.70
C GLY A 118 6.11 17.30 -18.06
N TRP A 119 5.16 18.20 -18.31
CA TRP A 119 3.80 18.11 -17.77
C TRP A 119 3.12 16.75 -18.06
N TRP A 120 3.42 16.16 -19.22
CA TRP A 120 2.88 14.86 -19.63
C TRP A 120 3.45 13.69 -18.79
N VAL A 121 4.71 13.78 -18.33
CA VAL A 121 5.32 12.80 -17.42
C VAL A 121 4.56 12.80 -16.09
N ALA A 122 4.36 13.98 -15.51
CA ALA A 122 3.61 14.12 -14.27
C ALA A 122 2.17 13.61 -14.44
N ALA A 123 1.50 13.95 -15.54
CA ALA A 123 0.15 13.47 -15.83
C ALA A 123 0.07 11.93 -15.88
N VAL A 124 1.02 11.27 -16.55
CA VAL A 124 1.06 9.79 -16.62
C VAL A 124 1.25 9.17 -15.24
N ILE A 125 2.18 9.69 -14.43
CA ILE A 125 2.44 9.19 -13.08
C ILE A 125 1.18 9.34 -12.21
N ILE A 126 0.62 10.56 -12.15
CA ILE A 126 -0.55 10.89 -11.32
C ILE A 126 -1.76 10.05 -11.73
N LEU A 127 -2.09 10.02 -13.02
CA LEU A 127 -3.24 9.29 -13.53
C LEU A 127 -3.13 7.80 -13.22
N ARG A 128 -1.96 7.20 -13.48
CA ARG A 128 -1.72 5.78 -13.19
C ARG A 128 -1.88 5.49 -11.71
N GLU A 129 -1.33 6.32 -10.83
CA GLU A 129 -1.44 6.12 -9.38
C GLU A 129 -2.88 6.24 -8.89
N ALA A 130 -3.65 7.20 -9.40
CA ALA A 130 -5.06 7.29 -9.11
C ALA A 130 -5.81 6.02 -9.59
N LEU A 131 -5.65 5.62 -10.85
CA LEU A 131 -6.33 4.48 -11.46
C LEU A 131 -6.07 3.16 -10.73
N VAL A 132 -4.80 2.84 -10.44
CA VAL A 132 -4.44 1.57 -9.79
C VAL A 132 -4.94 1.55 -8.34
N THR A 133 -4.83 2.66 -7.59
CA THR A 133 -5.34 2.72 -6.22
C THR A 133 -6.87 2.60 -6.18
N LEU A 134 -7.58 3.31 -7.06
CA LEU A 134 -9.04 3.24 -7.15
C LEU A 134 -9.50 1.83 -7.54
N SER A 135 -8.87 1.22 -8.53
CA SER A 135 -9.17 -0.16 -8.94
C SER A 135 -9.00 -1.14 -7.79
N ARG A 136 -7.88 -1.04 -7.06
CA ARG A 136 -7.63 -1.88 -5.88
C ARG A 136 -8.69 -1.69 -4.80
N MET A 137 -9.08 -0.45 -4.53
CA MET A 137 -10.11 -0.14 -3.54
C MET A 137 -11.48 -0.71 -3.96
N GLN A 138 -11.84 -0.60 -5.24
CA GLN A 138 -13.10 -1.10 -5.77
C GLN A 138 -13.19 -2.64 -5.73
N ILE A 139 -12.10 -3.33 -6.07
CA ILE A 139 -12.05 -4.80 -6.03
C ILE A 139 -12.21 -5.30 -4.58
N LYS A 140 -11.50 -4.66 -3.63
CA LYS A 140 -11.60 -4.98 -2.21
C LYS A 140 -13.02 -4.76 -1.67
N ARG A 141 -13.71 -3.71 -2.11
CA ARG A 141 -15.11 -3.44 -1.74
C ARG A 141 -16.08 -4.53 -2.23
N ARG A 142 -15.76 -5.20 -3.34
CA ARG A 142 -16.55 -6.30 -3.92
C ARG A 142 -16.18 -7.68 -3.37
N GLY A 143 -15.32 -7.75 -2.35
CA GLY A 143 -14.86 -9.02 -1.76
C GLY A 143 -13.84 -9.78 -2.62
N GLY A 144 -13.34 -9.17 -3.70
CA GLY A 144 -12.29 -9.77 -4.52
C GLY A 144 -10.90 -9.54 -3.92
N GLU A 145 -10.01 -10.51 -4.09
CA GLU A 145 -8.59 -10.32 -3.83
C GLU A 145 -7.86 -9.82 -5.08
N VAL A 146 -7.00 -8.83 -4.88
CA VAL A 146 -6.19 -8.26 -5.95
C VAL A 146 -4.88 -9.03 -6.06
N ILE A 147 -4.70 -9.77 -7.16
CA ILE A 147 -3.43 -10.45 -7.47
C ILE A 147 -2.40 -9.40 -7.89
N ALA A 148 -1.64 -8.90 -6.92
CA ALA A 148 -0.60 -7.91 -7.17
C ALA A 148 0.73 -8.57 -7.55
N ALA A 149 1.36 -8.12 -8.64
CA ALA A 149 2.78 -8.36 -8.85
C ALA A 149 3.61 -7.59 -7.82
N ALA A 150 3.96 -8.24 -6.73
CA ALA A 150 4.63 -7.58 -5.61
C ALA A 150 6.00 -6.97 -5.98
N GLN A 151 6.64 -7.41 -7.07
CA GLN A 151 7.98 -6.95 -7.45
C GLN A 151 7.96 -5.71 -8.38
N LEU A 152 7.21 -5.74 -9.48
CA LEU A 152 7.12 -4.60 -10.42
C LEU A 152 6.59 -3.34 -9.74
N GLY A 153 5.58 -3.50 -8.87
CA GLY A 153 5.01 -2.38 -8.13
C GLY A 153 5.98 -1.76 -7.11
N LYS A 154 6.94 -2.52 -6.56
CA LYS A 154 7.98 -1.99 -5.66
C LYS A 154 9.11 -1.32 -6.42
N LEU A 155 9.52 -1.90 -7.54
CA LEU A 155 10.58 -1.32 -8.35
C LEU A 155 10.15 0.05 -8.90
N LYS A 156 8.91 0.17 -9.41
CA LYS A 156 8.39 1.45 -9.89
C LYS A 156 8.49 2.53 -8.82
N THR A 157 8.14 2.22 -7.56
CA THR A 157 8.05 3.23 -6.50
C THR A 157 9.44 3.72 -6.12
N VAL A 158 10.41 2.81 -6.03
CA VAL A 158 11.81 3.19 -5.76
C VAL A 158 12.34 4.08 -6.88
N VAL A 159 12.17 3.67 -8.14
CA VAL A 159 12.68 4.45 -9.28
C VAL A 159 11.98 5.81 -9.40
N GLN A 160 10.67 5.86 -9.14
CA GLN A 160 9.88 7.10 -9.15
C GLN A 160 10.30 8.07 -8.05
N LEU A 161 10.52 7.59 -6.81
CA LEU A 161 11.00 8.44 -5.72
C LEU A 161 12.40 8.99 -6.02
N TRP A 162 13.30 8.17 -6.58
CA TRP A 162 14.60 8.63 -7.04
C TRP A 162 14.52 9.65 -8.17
N ALA A 163 13.65 9.43 -9.16
CA ALA A 163 13.43 10.38 -10.26
C ALA A 163 13.04 11.76 -9.73
N ILE A 164 12.07 11.80 -8.80
CA ILE A 164 11.58 13.05 -8.21
C ILE A 164 12.67 13.70 -7.35
N LEU A 165 13.33 12.94 -6.47
CA LEU A 165 14.38 13.47 -5.61
C LEU A 165 15.52 14.08 -6.43
N LEU A 166 15.97 13.39 -7.47
CA LEU A 166 17.04 13.88 -8.34
C LEU A 166 16.60 15.11 -9.14
N ALA A 167 15.36 15.18 -9.62
CA ALA A 167 14.82 16.35 -10.30
C ALA A 167 14.70 17.58 -9.38
N ILE A 168 14.52 17.38 -8.07
CA ILE A 168 14.59 18.46 -7.07
C ILE A 168 16.04 18.95 -6.90
N VAL A 169 17.00 18.03 -6.81
CA VAL A 169 18.40 18.34 -6.46
C VAL A 169 19.17 18.98 -7.63
N TYR A 170 18.92 18.56 -8.86
CA TYR A 170 19.71 18.96 -10.02
C TYR A 170 18.97 19.98 -10.90
N ASP A 171 19.63 21.10 -11.16
CA ASP A 171 19.18 22.16 -12.07
C ASP A 171 20.38 22.82 -12.78
N PRO A 172 20.51 22.70 -14.12
CA PRO A 172 19.64 21.96 -15.04
C PRO A 172 19.70 20.44 -14.81
N THR A 173 18.67 19.71 -15.26
CA THR A 173 18.63 18.24 -15.13
C THR A 173 19.69 17.60 -16.03
N PRO A 174 20.65 16.82 -15.49
CA PRO A 174 21.63 16.12 -16.31
C PRO A 174 20.99 14.90 -16.98
N LEU A 175 21.60 14.42 -18.06
CA LEU A 175 21.13 13.26 -18.83
C LEU A 175 20.78 12.04 -17.96
N LEU A 176 21.58 11.78 -16.91
CA LEU A 176 21.31 10.67 -15.99
C LEU A 176 19.94 10.81 -15.29
N VAL A 177 19.56 12.03 -14.89
CA VAL A 177 18.28 12.30 -14.24
C VAL A 177 17.13 12.10 -15.22
N ASP A 178 17.27 12.58 -16.46
CA ASP A 178 16.28 12.35 -17.51
C ASP A 178 16.09 10.85 -17.78
N LEU A 179 17.18 10.07 -17.85
CA LEU A 179 17.10 8.62 -18.01
C LEU A 179 16.34 7.95 -16.86
N VAL A 180 16.55 8.41 -15.63
CA VAL A 180 15.82 7.90 -14.45
C VAL A 180 14.34 8.29 -14.52
N ILE A 181 13.99 9.49 -14.98
CA ILE A 181 12.61 9.92 -15.22
C ILE A 181 11.95 9.05 -16.28
N TRP A 182 12.62 8.81 -17.41
CA TRP A 182 12.11 7.91 -18.46
C TRP A 182 11.94 6.47 -17.97
N ALA A 183 12.88 5.97 -17.15
CA ALA A 183 12.75 4.67 -16.51
C ALA A 183 11.55 4.62 -15.56
N ALA A 184 11.30 5.69 -14.79
CA ALA A 184 10.12 5.80 -13.93
C ALA A 184 8.81 5.76 -14.73
N VAL A 185 8.73 6.48 -15.85
CA VAL A 185 7.58 6.45 -16.76
C VAL A 185 7.37 5.05 -17.34
N LEU A 186 8.43 4.44 -17.86
CA LEU A 186 8.38 3.09 -18.44
C LEU A 186 7.87 2.07 -17.41
N LEU A 187 8.45 2.05 -16.21
CA LEU A 187 8.03 1.17 -15.13
C LEU A 187 6.59 1.45 -14.67
N THR A 188 6.17 2.72 -14.68
CA THR A 188 4.81 3.14 -14.34
C THR A 188 3.81 2.52 -15.31
N VAL A 189 4.09 2.60 -16.62
CA VAL A 189 3.25 2.04 -17.69
C VAL A 189 3.25 0.52 -17.64
N VAL A 190 4.43 -0.12 -17.61
CA VAL A 190 4.57 -1.59 -17.54
C VAL A 190 3.85 -2.14 -16.32
N SER A 191 4.00 -1.50 -15.16
CA SER A 191 3.32 -1.91 -13.93
C SER A 191 1.80 -1.71 -14.01
N ALA A 192 1.31 -0.71 -14.74
CA ALA A 192 -0.13 -0.52 -14.95
C ALA A 192 -0.71 -1.62 -15.83
N ILE A 193 -0.02 -1.97 -16.93
CA ILE A 193 -0.40 -3.04 -17.83
C ILE A 193 -0.41 -4.38 -17.08
N ASP A 194 0.65 -4.70 -16.33
CA ASP A 194 0.73 -5.94 -15.56
C ASP A 194 -0.39 -6.02 -14.50
N PHE A 195 -0.69 -4.92 -13.81
CA PHE A 195 -1.80 -4.85 -12.86
C PHE A 195 -3.16 -5.15 -13.53
N TYR A 196 -3.43 -4.49 -14.66
CA TYR A 196 -4.69 -4.67 -15.39
C TYR A 196 -4.77 -6.10 -15.94
N TRP A 197 -3.71 -6.56 -16.61
CA TRP A 197 -3.66 -7.88 -17.21
C TRP A 197 -3.93 -9.02 -16.22
N ARG A 198 -3.33 -8.98 -15.03
CA ARG A 198 -3.58 -9.96 -13.96
C ARG A 198 -4.98 -9.86 -13.38
N THR A 199 -5.50 -8.64 -13.24
CA THR A 199 -6.87 -8.42 -12.74
C THR A 199 -7.91 -8.96 -13.71
N TYR A 200 -7.71 -8.80 -15.03
CA TYR A 200 -8.65 -9.26 -16.06
C TYR A 200 -8.52 -10.76 -16.37
N ARG A 201 -7.29 -11.33 -16.40
CA ARG A 201 -7.13 -12.79 -16.57
C ARG A 201 -7.46 -13.58 -15.30
N GLY A 202 -7.25 -13.00 -14.11
CA GLY A 202 -7.63 -13.62 -12.82
C GLY A 202 -9.11 -13.48 -12.47
N GLY A 203 -9.85 -12.57 -13.12
CA GLY A 203 -11.28 -12.33 -12.87
C GLY A 203 -12.25 -13.35 -13.49
N GLY A 204 -11.74 -14.42 -14.13
CA GLY A 204 -12.56 -15.46 -14.77
C GLY A 204 -13.15 -16.51 -13.82
N SER A 205 -12.73 -16.57 -12.55
CA SER A 205 -13.35 -17.42 -11.53
C SER A 205 -14.21 -16.57 -10.59
N GLY A 206 -15.17 -15.85 -11.17
CA GLY A 206 -16.34 -15.42 -10.43
C GLY A 206 -17.13 -16.66 -10.04
N GLN A 207 -16.82 -17.27 -8.91
CA GLN A 207 -17.74 -18.19 -8.28
C GLN A 207 -18.94 -17.33 -7.86
N PRO A 208 -20.13 -17.49 -8.47
CA PRO A 208 -21.28 -16.72 -8.04
C PRO A 208 -21.50 -16.99 -6.55
N ALA A 209 -21.75 -15.93 -5.79
CA ALA A 209 -22.09 -16.02 -4.38
C ALA A 209 -23.12 -17.14 -4.20
N ALA A 210 -22.74 -18.20 -3.49
CA ALA A 210 -23.66 -19.28 -3.17
C ALA A 210 -24.86 -18.66 -2.45
N ALA A 211 -26.03 -18.75 -3.08
CA ALA A 211 -27.29 -18.26 -2.53
C ALA A 211 -27.53 -18.92 -1.16
N PRO A 212 -27.88 -18.17 -0.11
CA PRO A 212 -28.26 -18.77 1.16
C PRO A 212 -29.62 -19.47 1.01
N GLY A 213 -29.64 -20.78 1.22
CA GLY A 213 -30.84 -21.52 1.63
C GLY A 213 -31.70 -22.09 0.50
N ALA A 214 -31.39 -23.32 0.09
CA ALA A 214 -32.39 -24.24 -0.44
C ALA A 214 -32.33 -25.55 0.38
N THR A 215 -32.85 -25.51 1.60
CA THR A 215 -33.33 -26.71 2.28
C THR A 215 -34.72 -27.01 1.77
N THR A 216 -34.82 -27.74 0.66
CA THR A 216 -36.07 -28.40 0.30
C THR A 216 -36.04 -29.81 0.89
N THR A 217 -36.63 -29.92 2.07
CA THR A 217 -36.93 -31.17 2.75
C THR A 217 -37.77 -32.06 1.83
N THR A 218 -37.26 -33.27 1.57
CA THR A 218 -38.01 -34.41 1.05
C THR A 218 -39.10 -34.80 2.05
N GLY A 219 -40.34 -34.88 1.57
CA GLY A 219 -41.50 -35.44 2.25
C GLY A 219 -42.51 -35.88 1.22
#